data_AF-A0A376FCY2-F1
#
_entry.id   AF-A0A376FCY2-F1
#
_cell.length_a   1.000
_cell.length_b   1.000
_cell.length_c   1.000
_cell.angle_alpha   90.00
_cell.angle_beta   90.00
_cell.angle_gamma   90.00
#
_symmetry.space_group_name_H-M   'P 1'
#
loop_
_entity.id
_entity.type
_entity.pdbx_description
1 polymer ?
#
loop_
_entity_poly.entity_id
_entity_poly.type
_entity_poly.pdbx_seq_one_letter_code
_entity_poly.pdbx_strand_id
1 'polypeptide(L)' 'MLSLTWNAPLEAFTDKDQFFEGVGVDGAYLPLHKANQFLGMDPLPTFIVNDVIKMPDVPSYIAEYRKHLAEIFA' A
#
# COMPACT_ATOMS: atom_id res chain seq x y z
N MET A 1 8.50 1.88 5.29
CA MET A 1 7.67 1.97 4.07
C MET A 1 7.42 0.57 3.57
N LEU A 2 6.18 0.19 3.30
CA LEU A 2 5.86 -1.00 2.50
C LEU A 2 5.59 -0.55 1.06
N SER A 3 6.08 -1.30 0.07
CA SER A 3 5.83 -1.06 -1.36
C SER A 3 5.19 -2.30 -1.95
N LEU A 4 3.91 -2.22 -2.31
CA LEU A 4 3.04 -3.38 -2.54
C LEU A 4 2.45 -3.36 -3.95
N THR A 5 2.18 -4.54 -4.50
CA THR A 5 1.45 -4.73 -5.76
C THR A 5 0.29 -5.70 -5.54
N TRP A 6 -0.93 -5.31 -5.90
CA TRP A 6 -2.12 -6.12 -5.69
C TRP A 6 -3.02 -6.15 -6.92
N ASN A 7 -3.67 -7.30 -7.15
CA ASN A 7 -4.75 -7.40 -8.13
C ASN A 7 -6.09 -6.94 -7.56
N ALA A 8 -6.24 -6.83 -6.23
CA ALA A 8 -7.47 -6.28 -5.68
C ALA A 8 -7.56 -4.77 -5.98
N PRO A 9 -8.77 -4.24 -6.26
CA PRO A 9 -8.99 -2.81 -6.36
C PRO A 9 -8.80 -2.11 -5.00
N LEU A 10 -8.58 -0.81 -4.99
CA LEU A 10 -8.31 -0.06 -3.75
C LEU A 10 -9.53 -0.04 -2.81
N GLU A 11 -10.73 -0.02 -3.38
CA GLU A 11 -12.01 0.00 -2.68
C GLU A 11 -12.21 -1.24 -1.80
N ALA A 12 -11.61 -2.38 -2.18
CA ALA A 12 -11.66 -3.59 -1.34
C ALA A 12 -11.07 -3.35 0.06
N PHE A 13 -10.12 -2.41 0.18
CA PHE A 13 -9.45 -2.04 1.42
C PHE A 13 -10.14 -0.89 2.18
N THR A 14 -10.77 0.05 1.47
CA THR A 14 -11.27 1.31 2.06
C THR A 14 -12.78 1.33 2.27
N ASP A 15 -13.54 0.55 1.51
CA ASP A 15 -14.99 0.44 1.65
C ASP A 15 -15.35 -0.50 2.82
N LYS A 16 -16.22 -0.01 3.71
CA LYS A 16 -16.63 -0.72 4.93
C LYS A 16 -17.50 -1.94 4.65
N ASP A 17 -18.19 -1.95 3.52
CA ASP A 17 -19.07 -3.05 3.14
C ASP A 17 -18.35 -4.10 2.27
N GLN A 18 -17.06 -3.93 2.02
CA GLN A 18 -16.23 -4.85 1.22
C GLN A 18 -15.34 -5.75 2.07
N PHE A 19 -14.52 -6.57 1.39
CA PHE A 19 -13.79 -7.71 1.96
C PHE A 19 -12.93 -7.39 3.18
N PHE A 20 -12.25 -6.23 3.20
CA PHE A 20 -11.42 -5.81 4.33
C PHE A 20 -12.16 -4.88 5.29
N GLU A 21 -13.47 -4.72 5.17
CA GLU A 21 -14.31 -3.96 6.11
C GLU A 21 -13.82 -2.53 6.37
N GLY A 22 -13.18 -1.92 5.36
CA GLY A 22 -12.69 -0.53 5.42
C GLY A 22 -11.50 -0.30 6.37
N VAL A 23 -10.78 -1.33 6.79
CA VAL A 23 -9.60 -1.17 7.68
C VAL A 23 -8.40 -0.51 7.00
N GLY A 24 -8.44 -0.35 5.67
CA GLY A 24 -7.37 0.20 4.86
C GLY A 24 -6.21 -0.78 4.63
N VAL A 25 -5.26 -0.37 3.79
CA VAL A 25 -4.11 -1.21 3.40
C VAL A 25 -3.23 -1.52 4.60
N ASP A 26 -2.90 -0.52 5.43
CA ASP A 26 -2.07 -0.75 6.63
C ASP A 26 -2.79 -1.58 7.70
N GLY A 27 -4.13 -1.56 7.74
CA GLY A 27 -4.92 -2.46 8.57
C GLY A 27 -4.77 -3.92 8.14
N ALA A 28 -4.84 -4.19 6.83
CA ALA A 28 -4.59 -5.52 6.28
C ALA A 28 -3.13 -6.00 6.53
N TYR A 29 -2.18 -5.07 6.65
CA TYR A 29 -0.76 -5.34 6.94
C TYR A 29 -0.34 -5.11 8.40
N LEU A 30 -1.29 -4.98 9.32
CA LEU A 30 -1.03 -4.78 10.75
C LEU A 30 0.02 -5.75 11.33
N PRO A 31 -0.03 -7.08 11.11
CA PRO A 31 0.98 -7.98 11.67
C PRO A 31 2.38 -7.69 11.13
N LEU A 32 2.52 -7.27 9.87
CA LEU A 32 3.80 -6.93 9.28
C LEU A 32 4.35 -5.61 9.85
N HIS A 33 3.49 -4.61 10.03
CA HIS A 33 3.86 -3.37 10.73
C HIS A 33 4.32 -3.67 12.16
N LYS A 34 3.61 -4.52 12.89
CA LYS A 34 3.94 -4.87 14.28
C LYS A 34 5.22 -5.67 14.40
N ALA A 35 5.53 -6.54 13.44
CA ALA A 35 6.81 -7.24 13.41
C ALA A 35 8.00 -6.27 13.32
N ASN A 36 7.90 -5.22 12.51
CA ASN A 36 8.95 -4.19 12.40
C ASN A 36 8.98 -3.25 13.63
N GLN A 37 7.82 -2.85 14.14
CA GLN A 37 7.73 -2.04 15.36
C GLN A 37 8.29 -2.76 16.59
N PHE A 38 8.17 -4.09 16.64
CA PHE A 38 8.79 -4.91 17.70
C PHE A 38 10.31 -4.76 17.73
N LEU A 39 10.94 -4.52 16.57
CA LEU A 39 12.38 -4.24 16.46
C LEU A 39 12.71 -2.75 16.69
N GLY A 40 11.73 -1.92 17.03
CA GLY A 40 11.90 -0.49 17.30
C GLY A 40 11.91 0.40 16.06
N MET A 41 11.44 -0.09 14.91
CA MET A 41 11.34 0.71 13.68
C MET A 41 10.03 1.49 13.61
N ASP A 42 10.09 2.70 13.04
CA ASP A 42 8.91 3.51 12.72
C ASP A 42 8.46 3.31 11.27
N PRO A 43 7.14 3.33 11.00
CA PRO A 43 6.62 3.24 9.66
C PRO A 43 6.84 4.54 8.87
N LEU A 44 6.96 4.39 7.55
CA LEU A 44 6.85 5.47 6.57
C LEU A 44 5.61 5.17 5.70
N PRO A 45 4.97 6.18 5.09
CA PRO A 45 3.75 6.00 4.30
C PRO A 45 3.86 4.85 3.30
N THR A 46 2.90 3.92 3.32
CA THR A 46 2.86 2.76 2.42
C THR A 46 2.55 3.22 0.98
N PHE A 47 3.24 2.60 0.02
CA PHE A 47 2.94 2.70 -1.40
C PHE A 47 2.29 1.41 -1.88
N ILE A 48 1.21 1.52 -2.65
CA ILE A 48 0.52 0.37 -3.25
C ILE A 48 0.01 0.73 -4.64
N VAL A 49 0.04 -0.24 -5.55
CA VAL A 49 -0.68 -0.20 -6.82
C VAL A 49 -1.67 -1.36 -6.90
N ASN A 50 -2.86 -1.07 -7.38
CA ASN A 50 -4.03 -1.95 -7.41
C ASN A 50 -4.37 -2.38 -8.85
N ASP A 51 -5.21 -3.42 -9.00
CA ASP A 51 -5.63 -4.00 -10.29
C ASP A 51 -4.49 -4.33 -11.28
N VAL A 52 -3.29 -4.63 -10.78
CA VAL A 52 -2.07 -4.74 -11.61
C VAL A 52 -2.10 -5.89 -12.65
N ILE A 53 -3.03 -6.84 -12.54
CA ILE A 53 -3.21 -7.92 -13.52
C ILE A 53 -4.36 -7.62 -14.50
N LYS A 54 -5.50 -7.14 -14.01
CA LYS A 54 -6.68 -6.86 -14.84
C LYS A 54 -6.52 -5.57 -15.66
N MET A 55 -5.86 -4.56 -15.10
CA MET A 55 -5.67 -3.23 -15.70
C MET A 55 -4.24 -2.75 -15.46
N PRO A 56 -3.22 -3.35 -16.11
CA PRO A 56 -1.83 -2.96 -15.90
C PRO A 56 -1.51 -1.58 -16.51
N ASP A 57 -0.93 -0.69 -15.71
CA ASP A 57 -0.40 0.62 -16.14
C ASP A 57 0.99 0.90 -15.54
N VAL A 58 1.99 0.12 -15.99
CA VAL A 58 3.37 0.20 -15.49
C VAL A 58 3.98 1.62 -15.57
N PRO A 59 3.81 2.38 -16.67
CA PRO A 59 4.33 3.75 -16.74
C PRO A 59 3.82 4.65 -15.62
N SER A 60 2.51 4.62 -15.32
CA SER A 60 1.92 5.40 -14.22
C SER A 60 2.43 4.92 -12.87
N TYR A 61 2.57 3.61 -12.66
CA TYR A 61 3.11 3.06 -11.40
C TYR A 61 4.53 3.55 -11.13
N ILE A 62 5.37 3.62 -12.16
CA ILE A 62 6.74 4.16 -12.06
C ILE A 62 6.70 5.65 -11.72
N ALA A 63 5.83 6.43 -12.37
CA ALA A 63 5.72 7.87 -12.12
C ALA A 63 5.25 8.16 -10.69
N GLU A 64 4.18 7.50 -10.24
CA GLU A 64 3.64 7.67 -8.89
C GLU A 64 4.63 7.18 -7.83
N TYR A 65 5.32 6.07 -8.05
CA TYR A 65 6.31 5.58 -7.08
C TYR A 65 7.51 6.54 -6.97
N ARG A 66 8.00 7.10 -8.08
CA ARG A 66 9.07 8.10 -8.05
C ARG A 66 8.66 9.35 -7.26
N LYS A 67 7.42 9.80 -7.45
CA LYS A 67 6.86 10.93 -6.71
C LYS A 67 6.79 10.62 -5.21
N HIS A 68 6.23 9.46 -4.84
CA HIS A 68 6.13 9.01 -3.44
C HIS A 68 7.50 8.93 -2.75
N LEU A 69 8.51 8.37 -3.44
CA LEU A 69 9.87 8.32 -2.92
C LEU A 69 10.47 9.71 -2.72
N ALA A 70 10.24 10.65 -3.65
CA ALA A 70 10.72 12.02 -3.52
C ALA A 70 10.06 12.74 -2.33
N GLU A 71 8.77 12.54 -2.09
CA GLU A 71 8.05 13.15 -0.96
C GLU A 71 8.56 12.66 0.41
N ILE A 72 9.12 11.46 0.48
CA ILE A 72 9.58 10.85 1.74
C ILE A 72 11.08 11.07 1.99
N PHE A 73 11.92 11.05 0.94
CA PHE A 73 13.37 10.94 1.08
C PHE A 73 14.19 12.09 0.46
N ALA A 74 13.56 13.03 -0.25
CA ALA A 74 14.28 14.15 -0.89
C ALA A 74 14.36 15.40 0.00
#